data_AF-A0A7R7ACC2-F1
#
_entry.id   AF-A0A7R7ACC2-F1
#
_cell.length_a   1.000
_cell.length_b   1.000
_cell.length_c   1.000
_cell.angle_alpha   90.00
_cell.angle_beta   90.00
_cell.angle_gamma   90.00
#
_symmetry.space_group_name_H-M   'P 1'
#
loop_
_entity.id
_entity.type
_entity.pdbx_description
1 polymer ?
#
loop_
_entity_poly.entity_id
_entity_poly.type
_entity_poly.pdbx_seq_one_letter_code
_entity_poly.pdbx_strand_id
1 'polypeptide(L)'
;MMEAAALLENYLTVWDNLFNRGNLKKNKTLLVHGGTSGIGITALQLAKKFGAHVITTIGSYKKYIFYKKIGIDLVINYKKNDFLKKIKTNNKKNI
;
A
#
# COMPACT_ATOMS: atom_id res chain seq x y z
N MET A 1 -21.11 -11.00 -10.27
CA MET A 1 -21.55 -11.52 -8.94
C MET A 1 -20.35 -12.07 -8.16
N MET A 2 -19.39 -12.69 -8.85
CA MET A 2 -18.14 -13.21 -8.26
C MET A 2 -17.24 -12.10 -7.67
N GLU A 3 -17.22 -10.93 -8.28
CA GLU A 3 -16.42 -9.78 -7.84
C GLU A 3 -16.89 -9.22 -6.50
N ALA A 4 -18.21 -9.26 -6.25
CA ALA A 4 -18.80 -8.77 -5.02
C ALA A 4 -18.36 -9.57 -3.79
N ALA A 5 -18.05 -10.87 -3.97
CA ALA A 5 -17.59 -11.74 -2.89
C ALA A 5 -16.26 -11.27 -2.27
N ALA A 6 -15.42 -10.59 -3.06
CA ALA A 6 -14.13 -10.08 -2.58
C ALA A 6 -14.23 -8.75 -1.82
N LEU A 7 -15.38 -8.07 -1.83
CA LEU A 7 -15.49 -6.72 -1.26
C LEU A 7 -15.46 -6.76 0.26
N LEU A 8 -16.26 -7.62 0.88
CA LEU A 8 -16.55 -7.53 2.30
C LEU A 8 -15.28 -7.76 3.15
N GLU A 9 -14.57 -8.86 2.89
CA GLU A 9 -13.36 -9.22 3.63
C GLU A 9 -12.24 -8.21 3.44
N ASN A 10 -11.97 -7.79 2.19
CA ASN A 10 -10.91 -6.83 1.90
C ASN A 10 -11.21 -5.46 2.51
N TYR A 11 -12.42 -4.93 2.34
CA TYR A 11 -12.73 -3.57 2.79
C TYR A 11 -12.91 -3.47 4.30
N LEU A 12 -13.62 -4.41 4.94
CA LEU A 12 -13.83 -4.35 6.38
C LEU A 12 -12.51 -4.53 7.14
N THR A 13 -11.67 -5.48 6.71
CA THR A 13 -10.35 -5.69 7.31
C THR A 13 -9.47 -4.45 7.19
N VAL A 14 -9.42 -3.85 6.00
CA VAL A 14 -8.62 -2.63 5.78
C VAL A 14 -9.18 -1.46 6.57
N TRP A 15 -10.50 -1.29 6.60
CA TRP A 15 -11.13 -0.18 7.29
C TRP A 15 -10.87 -0.23 8.79
N ASP A 16 -11.11 -1.39 9.41
CA ASP A 16 -10.92 -1.55 10.85
C ASP A 16 -9.46 -1.37 11.25
N ASN A 17 -8.53 -2.00 10.52
CA ASN A 17 -7.11 -1.93 10.89
C ASN A 17 -6.50 -0.55 10.62
N LEU A 18 -6.77 0.06 9.47
CA LEU A 18 -6.08 1.29 9.09
C LEU A 18 -6.75 2.54 9.66
N PHE A 19 -8.09 2.60 9.64
CA PHE A 19 -8.82 3.82 9.96
C PHE A 19 -9.34 3.82 11.39
N ASN A 20 -9.94 2.72 11.86
CA ASN A 20 -10.44 2.65 13.24
C ASN A 20 -9.29 2.48 14.24
N ARG A 21 -8.48 1.43 14.08
CA ARG A 21 -7.38 1.10 15.01
C ARG A 21 -6.12 1.92 14.75
N GLY A 22 -5.66 1.93 13.50
CA GLY A 22 -4.43 2.61 13.09
C GLY A 22 -4.55 4.13 13.00
N ASN A 23 -5.78 4.66 13.02
CA ASN A 23 -6.09 6.07 12.92
C ASN A 23 -5.27 6.77 11.81
N LEU A 24 -5.26 6.14 10.63
CA LEU A 24 -4.58 6.64 9.44
C LEU A 24 -5.21 7.98 9.03
N LYS A 25 -4.37 8.97 8.75
CA LYS A 25 -4.76 10.33 8.37
C LYS A 25 -3.96 10.78 7.17
N LYS A 26 -4.43 11.85 6.54
CA LYS A 26 -3.70 12.58 5.51
C LYS A 26 -2.27 12.88 5.96
N ASN A 27 -1.32 12.79 5.03
CA ASN A 27 0.12 13.00 5.22
C ASN A 27 0.82 12.01 6.18
N LYS A 28 0.12 11.03 6.77
CA LYS A 28 0.80 9.91 7.45
C LYS A 28 1.36 8.93 6.42
N THR A 29 2.40 8.22 6.81
CA THR A 29 3.02 7.18 5.99
C THR A 29 2.47 5.81 6.36
N LEU A 30 2.05 5.04 5.35
CA LEU A 30 1.63 3.65 5.45
C LEU A 30 2.60 2.76 4.67
N LEU A 31 3.11 1.72 5.33
CA LEU A 31 3.84 0.63 4.67
C LEU A 31 2.93 -0.61 4.55
N VAL A 32 2.64 -1.03 3.33
CA VAL A 32 1.85 -2.24 3.04
C VAL A 32 2.76 -3.34 2.52
N HIS A 33 2.91 -4.42 3.28
CA HIS A 33 3.57 -5.63 2.80
C HIS A 33 2.65 -6.44 1.87
N GLY A 34 3.20 -6.96 0.78
CA GLY A 34 2.43 -7.80 -0.14
C GLY A 34 1.34 -7.04 -0.89
N GLY A 35 1.62 -5.85 -1.41
CA GLY A 35 0.64 -4.97 -2.07
C GLY A 35 -0.01 -5.50 -3.34
N THR A 36 0.27 -6.76 -3.74
CA THR A 36 -0.35 -7.45 -4.87
C THR A 36 -1.56 -8.30 -4.49
N SER A 37 -1.86 -8.45 -3.19
CA SER A 37 -3.02 -9.19 -2.67
C SER A 37 -4.31 -8.36 -2.68
N GLY A 38 -5.47 -8.97 -2.45
CA GLY A 38 -6.76 -8.27 -2.35
C GLY A 38 -6.75 -7.19 -1.26
N ILE A 39 -6.35 -7.56 -0.04
CA ILE A 39 -6.21 -6.64 1.10
C ILE A 39 -5.20 -5.55 0.77
N GLY A 40 -4.05 -5.95 0.23
CA GLY A 40 -2.97 -5.02 -0.12
C GLY A 40 -3.45 -3.96 -1.11
N ILE A 41 -4.06 -4.36 -2.22
CA ILE A 41 -4.57 -3.43 -3.23
C ILE A 41 -5.63 -2.49 -2.64
N THR A 42 -6.55 -3.03 -1.83
CA THR A 42 -7.60 -2.24 -1.18
C THR A 42 -7.01 -1.21 -0.22
N ALA A 43 -6.03 -1.61 0.61
CA ALA A 43 -5.29 -0.72 1.49
C ALA A 43 -4.59 0.40 0.74
N LEU A 44 -3.90 0.07 -0.35
CA LEU A 44 -3.20 1.04 -1.19
C LEU A 44 -4.16 2.09 -1.78
N GLN A 45 -5.28 1.64 -2.35
CA GLN A 45 -6.28 2.51 -2.96
C GLN A 45 -6.92 3.45 -1.94
N LEU A 46 -7.39 2.91 -0.81
CA LEU A 46 -8.00 3.70 0.25
C LEU A 46 -6.99 4.68 0.85
N ALA A 47 -5.79 4.23 1.21
CA ALA A 47 -4.77 5.10 1.80
C ALA A 47 -4.40 6.28 0.87
N LYS A 48 -4.22 6.03 -0.44
CA LYS A 48 -4.00 7.12 -1.41
C LYS A 48 -5.19 8.06 -1.52
N LYS A 49 -6.42 7.54 -1.54
CA LYS A 49 -7.64 8.36 -1.61
C LYS A 49 -7.79 9.28 -0.39
N PHE A 50 -7.32 8.85 0.78
CA PHE A 50 -7.31 9.63 2.01
C PHE A 50 -6.04 10.48 2.21
N GLY A 51 -5.17 10.55 1.19
CA GLY A 51 -4.01 11.45 1.17
C GLY A 51 -2.83 10.97 2.03
N ALA A 52 -2.72 9.69 2.32
CA ALA A 52 -1.53 9.12 2.94
C ALA A 52 -0.37 8.98 1.94
N HIS A 53 0.86 8.98 2.46
CA HIS A 53 2.03 8.50 1.73
C HIS A 53 2.08 6.99 1.83
N VAL A 54 2.15 6.30 0.70
CA VAL A 54 1.98 4.86 0.64
C VAL A 54 3.22 4.21 0.05
N ILE A 55 3.80 3.31 0.83
CA ILE A 55 4.93 2.48 0.48
C ILE A 55 4.43 1.04 0.40
N THR A 56 4.88 0.27 -0.58
CA THR A 56 4.51 -1.15 -0.66
C THR A 56 5.66 -2.07 -1.05
N THR A 57 5.59 -3.31 -0.59
CA THR A 57 6.47 -4.38 -1.04
C THR A 57 5.75 -5.34 -1.99
N ILE A 58 6.45 -5.79 -3.04
CA ILE A 58 5.92 -6.70 -4.07
C ILE A 58 6.92 -7.81 -4.40
N GLY A 59 6.42 -8.96 -4.84
CA GLY A 59 7.26 -10.09 -5.23
C GLY A 59 7.74 -10.03 -6.70
N SER A 60 7.09 -9.22 -7.55
CA SER A 60 7.42 -9.10 -8.97
C SER A 60 6.88 -7.79 -9.56
N TYR A 61 7.65 -7.19 -10.47
CA TYR A 61 7.29 -5.96 -11.17
C TYR A 61 6.26 -6.14 -12.30
N LYS A 62 5.74 -7.36 -12.55
CA LYS A 62 4.69 -7.59 -13.57
C LYS A 62 3.47 -6.67 -13.42
N LYS A 63 3.15 -6.25 -12.19
CA LYS A 63 2.05 -5.33 -11.86
C LYS A 63 2.51 -3.88 -11.64
N TYR A 64 3.73 -3.50 -12.01
CA TYR A 64 4.28 -2.16 -11.74
C TYR A 64 3.46 -1.03 -12.36
N ILE A 65 2.96 -1.23 -13.59
CA ILE A 65 2.10 -0.26 -14.28
C ILE A 65 0.84 0.07 -13.47
N PHE A 66 0.28 -0.92 -12.77
CA PHE A 66 -0.88 -0.74 -11.92
C PHE A 66 -0.57 0.19 -10.73
N TYR A 67 0.58 0.02 -10.08
CA TYR A 67 0.97 0.88 -8.96
C TYR A 67 1.27 2.32 -9.38
N LYS A 68 1.83 2.51 -10.58
CA LYS A 68 2.02 3.84 -11.16
C LYS A 68 0.67 4.54 -11.37
N LYS A 69 -0.36 3.82 -11.83
CA LYS A 69 -1.72 4.37 -12.02
C LYS A 69 -2.39 4.78 -10.70
N ILE A 70 -2.16 4.04 -9.61
CA ILE A 70 -2.73 4.36 -8.29
C ILE A 70 -1.98 5.51 -7.60
N GLY A 71 -0.76 5.84 -8.07
CA GLY A 71 0.05 6.91 -7.48
C GLY A 71 0.77 6.47 -6.20
N ILE A 72 1.23 5.22 -6.14
CA ILE A 72 2.01 4.72 -5.00
C ILE A 72 3.36 5.42 -4.94
N ASP A 73 3.71 5.95 -3.76
CA ASP A 73 4.89 6.80 -3.57
C ASP A 73 6.20 5.99 -3.66
N LEU A 74 6.20 4.76 -3.16
CA LEU A 74 7.36 3.87 -3.27
C LEU A 74 6.95 2.39 -3.40
N VAL A 75 7.44 1.74 -4.46
CA VAL A 75 7.22 0.31 -4.71
C VAL A 75 8.55 -0.44 -4.62
N ILE A 76 8.64 -1.37 -3.68
CA ILE A 76 9.87 -2.11 -3.38
C ILE A 76 9.70 -3.57 -3.76
N ASN A 77 10.56 -4.09 -4.65
CA ASN A 77 10.66 -5.53 -4.82
C ASN A 77 11.51 -6.12 -3.71
N TYR A 78 10.87 -6.80 -2.75
CA TYR A 78 11.51 -7.35 -1.55
C TYR A 78 12.42 -8.54 -1.85
N LYS A 79 12.29 -9.19 -3.01
CA LYS A 79 13.20 -10.27 -3.45
C LYS A 79 14.54 -9.73 -3.97
N LYS A 80 14.56 -8.46 -4.39
CA LYS A 80 15.74 -7.82 -4.99
C LYS A 80 16.37 -6.75 -4.10
N ASN A 81 15.64 -6.25 -3.11
CA ASN A 81 16.07 -5.13 -2.30
C ASN A 81 15.67 -5.34 -0.84
N ASP A 82 16.53 -4.87 0.06
CA ASP A 82 16.18 -4.63 1.45
C ASP A 82 15.20 -3.46 1.54
N PHE A 83 13.98 -3.73 2.00
CA PHE A 83 12.93 -2.72 2.10
C PHE A 83 13.24 -1.67 3.15
N LEU A 84 13.87 -2.03 4.27
CA LEU A 84 14.21 -1.11 5.34
C LEU A 84 15.23 -0.08 4.84
N LYS A 85 16.27 -0.54 4.14
CA LYS A 85 17.28 0.34 3.52
C LYS A 85 16.63 1.28 2.52
N LYS A 86 15.76 0.77 1.64
CA LYS A 86 15.05 1.59 0.63
C LYS A 86 14.17 2.66 1.27
N ILE A 87 13.42 2.33 2.33
CA ILE A 87 12.58 3.29 3.05
C ILE A 87 13.45 4.38 3.69
N LYS A 88 14.54 4.00 4.37
CA LYS A 88 15.47 4.97 4.98
C LYS A 88 16.06 5.92 3.95
N THR A 89 16.46 5.43 2.78
CA THR A 89 16.97 6.26 1.68
C THR A 89 15.89 7.19 1.12
N ASN A 90 14.65 6.73 1.01
CA ASN A 90 13.53 7.54 0.50
C ASN A 90 13.14 8.66 1.47
N ASN A 91 13.08 8.38 2.78
CA ASN A 91 12.74 9.39 3.79
C ASN A 91 13.76 10.54 3.83
N LYS A 92 15.04 10.28 3.53
CA LYS A 92 16.08 11.31 3.43
C LYS A 92 15.94 12.23 2.20
N LYS A 93 15.10 11.89 1.21
CA LYS A 93 14.86 12.70 0.01
C LYS A 93 13.62 13.60 0.12
N ASN A 94 12.79 13.39 1.14
CA ASN A 94 11.51 14.06 1.35
C ASN A 94 11.49 14.91 2.63
N ILE A 95 12.66 15.21 3.19
CA ILE A 95 12.96 16.19 4.25
C ILE A 95 14.00 17.13 3.65
#